data_AF-A0A6P8UAX1-F1
#
_entry.id   AF-A0A6P8UAX1-F1
#
_cell.length_a   1.000
_cell.length_b   1.000
_cell.length_c   1.000
_cell.angle_alpha   90.00
_cell.angle_beta   90.00
_cell.angle_gamma   90.00
#
_symmetry.space_group_name_H-M   'P 1'
#
loop_
_entity.id
_entity.type
_entity.pdbx_description
1 polymer ?
#
loop_
_entity_poly.entity_id
_entity_poly.type
_entity_poly.pdbx_seq_one_letter_code
_entity_poly.pdbx_strand_id
1 'polypeptide(L)'
;MKHFLRVVTQFFVFLYCKCLWRGLKFVTRKLTGRCELQRICYNNKHGARRTLKIESSLRCSKNALLQSALSVHPDKVEKTIEDIMALKKINPDTNPQLGISLQASLLN
;
A
#
# COMPACT_ATOMS: atom_id res chain seq x y z
N MET A 1 34.77 0.53 -33.97
CA MET A 1 34.94 0.90 -32.54
C MET A 1 33.87 1.85 -32.00
N LYS A 2 33.47 2.92 -32.73
CA LYS A 2 32.46 3.91 -32.25
C LYS A 2 31.08 3.30 -31.93
N HIS A 3 30.64 2.30 -32.69
CA HIS A 3 29.34 1.66 -32.51
C HIS A 3 29.26 0.82 -31.22
N PHE A 4 30.33 0.09 -30.91
CA PHE A 4 30.45 -0.72 -29.70
C PHE A 4 30.43 0.15 -28.44
N LEU A 5 31.20 1.26 -28.45
CA LEU A 5 31.23 2.21 -27.33
C LEU A 5 29.84 2.81 -27.06
N ARG A 6 29.06 3.12 -28.12
CA ARG A 6 27.71 3.68 -28.00
C ARG A 6 26.72 2.70 -27.37
N VAL A 7 26.81 1.41 -27.71
CA VAL A 7 25.97 0.34 -27.11
C VAL A 7 26.31 0.14 -25.63
N VAL A 8 27.60 0.14 -25.29
CA VAL A 8 28.08 0.02 -23.90
C VAL A 8 27.58 1.20 -23.05
N THR A 9 27.69 2.43 -23.56
CA THR A 9 27.16 3.62 -22.86
C THR A 9 25.64 3.54 -22.65
N GLN A 10 24.86 3.12 -23.65
CA GLN A 10 23.42 2.95 -23.51
C GLN A 10 23.04 1.91 -22.44
N PHE A 11 23.81 0.82 -22.36
CA PHE A 11 23.60 -0.21 -21.34
C PHE A 11 23.86 0.31 -19.92
N PHE A 12 24.95 1.05 -19.71
CA PHE A 12 25.24 1.68 -18.42
C PHE A 12 24.20 2.72 -18.03
N VAL A 13 23.72 3.53 -18.97
CA VAL A 13 22.62 4.48 -18.74
C VAL A 13 21.34 3.75 -18.35
N PHE A 14 21.01 2.65 -19.02
CA PHE A 14 19.84 1.84 -18.67
C PHE A 14 19.94 1.25 -17.25
N LEU A 15 21.10 0.69 -16.90
CA LEU A 15 21.37 0.18 -15.55
C LEU A 15 21.27 1.29 -14.51
N TYR A 16 21.87 2.45 -14.77
CA TYR A 16 21.81 3.61 -13.89
C TYR A 16 20.36 4.06 -13.67
N CYS A 17 19.56 4.22 -14.72
CA CYS A 17 18.15 4.58 -14.62
C CYS A 17 17.33 3.56 -13.84
N LYS A 18 17.58 2.26 -14.04
CA LYS A 18 16.91 1.18 -13.29
C LYS A 18 17.25 1.21 -11.81
N CYS A 19 18.53 1.39 -11.48
CA CYS A 19 18.99 1.51 -10.09
C CYS A 19 18.45 2.78 -9.43
N LEU A 20 18.50 3.91 -10.13
CA LEU A 20 17.97 5.19 -9.66
C LEU A 20 16.47 5.11 -9.39
N TRP A 21 15.68 4.49 -10.28
CA TRP A 21 14.25 4.28 -10.07
C TRP A 21 13.96 3.42 -8.85
N ARG A 22 14.78 2.39 -8.61
CA ARG A 22 14.66 1.53 -7.44
C ARG A 22 15.00 2.27 -6.14
N GLY A 23 16.04 3.12 -6.17
CA GLY A 23 16.41 4.01 -5.08
C GLY A 23 15.31 5.04 -4.78
N LEU A 24 14.81 5.74 -5.80
CA LEU A 24 13.72 6.71 -5.65
C LEU A 24 12.44 6.06 -5.11
N LYS A 25 12.11 4.85 -5.56
CA LYS A 25 11.00 4.06 -5.01
C LYS A 25 11.21 3.71 -3.54
N PHE A 26 12.44 3.52 -3.09
CA PHE A 26 12.76 3.26 -1.68
C PHE A 26 12.72 4.55 -0.84
N VAL A 27 13.28 5.64 -1.36
CA VAL A 27 13.25 6.96 -0.72
C VAL A 27 11.82 7.44 -0.55
N THR A 28 10.98 7.34 -1.60
CA THR A 28 9.56 7.67 -1.49
C THR A 28 8.84 6.81 -0.45
N ARG A 29 9.19 5.52 -0.28
CA ARG A 29 8.65 4.67 0.80
C ARG A 29 9.04 5.15 2.19
N LYS A 30 10.27 5.63 2.37
CA LYS A 30 10.75 6.15 3.66
C LYS A 30 10.23 7.55 3.96
N LEU A 31 10.21 8.45 2.97
CA LEU A 31 9.80 9.84 3.11
C LEU A 31 8.29 10.01 3.28
N THR A 32 7.47 9.30 2.50
CA THR A 32 6.01 9.45 2.65
C THR A 32 5.49 8.81 3.92
N GLY A 33 6.24 7.90 4.56
CA GLY A 33 5.82 7.19 5.77
C GLY A 33 4.50 6.43 5.63
N ARG A 34 3.95 6.32 4.40
CA ARG A 34 2.63 5.78 4.14
C ARG A 34 2.68 4.27 4.30
N CYS A 35 1.80 3.73 5.13
CA CYS A 35 1.64 2.29 5.25
C CYS A 35 1.16 1.68 3.92
N GLU A 36 1.41 0.39 3.70
CA GLU A 36 1.00 -0.28 2.45
C GLU A 36 -0.49 -0.12 2.17
N LEU A 37 -1.33 -0.13 3.21
CA LEU A 37 -2.77 0.13 3.12
C LEU A 37 -3.10 1.51 2.56
N GLN A 38 -2.46 2.58 3.06
CA GLN A 38 -2.65 3.94 2.54
C GLN A 38 -2.26 4.04 1.06
N ARG A 39 -1.21 3.33 0.63
CA ARG A 39 -0.82 3.28 -0.79
C ARG A 39 -1.83 2.53 -1.65
N ILE A 40 -2.36 1.41 -1.18
CA ILE A 40 -3.41 0.65 -1.88
C ILE A 40 -4.66 1.51 -2.01
N CYS A 41 -5.03 2.26 -0.96
CA CYS A 41 -6.20 3.12 -0.96
C CYS A 41 -6.04 4.39 -1.81
N TYR A 42 -4.85 5.00 -1.85
CA TYR A 42 -4.59 6.23 -2.62
C TYR A 42 -4.54 5.99 -4.13
N ASN A 43 -4.07 4.82 -4.58
CA ASN A 43 -3.81 4.55 -6.01
C ASN A 43 -4.98 3.89 -6.75
N ASN A 44 -6.13 3.66 -6.11
CA ASN A 44 -7.29 3.01 -6.75
C ASN A 44 -8.55 3.90 -6.66
N LYS A 45 -9.15 4.18 -7.83
CA LYS A 45 -10.49 4.75 -7.94
C LYS A 45 -11.54 3.77 -7.41
N HIS A 46 -12.68 4.29 -6.95
CA HIS A 46 -13.78 3.57 -6.32
C HIS A 46 -14.27 2.37 -7.17
N GLY A 47 -14.41 1.17 -6.58
CA GLY A 47 -14.93 -0.04 -7.24
C GLY A 47 -14.39 -1.38 -6.69
N ALA A 48 -15.01 -2.49 -7.08
CA ALA A 48 -14.86 -3.86 -6.53
C ALA A 48 -13.43 -4.45 -6.51
N ARG A 49 -12.48 -3.92 -7.29
CA ARG A 49 -11.07 -4.36 -7.24
C ARG A 49 -10.33 -3.88 -5.96
N ARG A 50 -10.93 -2.96 -5.18
CA ARG A 50 -10.43 -2.46 -3.88
C ARG A 50 -10.34 -3.55 -2.82
N THR A 51 -11.40 -4.36 -2.71
CA THR A 51 -11.68 -5.28 -1.62
C THR A 51 -10.60 -6.36 -1.49
N LEU A 52 -10.31 -7.04 -2.60
CA LEU A 52 -9.37 -8.17 -2.62
C LEU A 52 -7.92 -7.77 -2.29
N LYS A 53 -7.49 -6.56 -2.66
CA LYS A 53 -6.13 -6.08 -2.37
C LYS A 53 -5.96 -5.67 -0.91
N ILE A 54 -7.00 -5.09 -0.31
CA ILE A 54 -6.99 -4.74 1.11
C ILE A 54 -7.03 -6.03 1.93
N GLU A 55 -7.94 -6.95 1.59
CA GLU A 55 -8.08 -8.25 2.24
C GLU A 55 -6.78 -9.06 2.20
N SER A 56 -6.17 -9.21 1.03
CA SER A 56 -4.87 -9.90 0.92
C SER A 56 -3.75 -9.19 1.70
N SER A 57 -3.74 -7.85 1.73
CA SER A 57 -2.75 -7.10 2.51
C SER A 57 -2.96 -7.22 4.02
N LEU A 58 -4.22 -7.33 4.48
CA LEU A 58 -4.58 -7.64 5.87
C LEU A 58 -4.20 -9.08 6.23
N ARG A 59 -4.49 -10.05 5.35
CA ARG A 59 -4.14 -11.47 5.51
C ARG A 59 -2.63 -11.71 5.57
N CYS A 60 -1.86 -11.01 4.75
CA CYS A 60 -0.39 -11.08 4.75
C CYS A 60 0.28 -10.25 5.85
N SER A 61 -0.50 -9.52 6.66
CA SER A 61 0.03 -8.74 7.78
C SER A 61 0.57 -9.66 8.87
N LYS A 62 1.68 -9.26 9.51
CA LYS A 62 2.25 -9.99 10.66
C LYS A 62 1.49 -9.77 11.98
N ASN A 63 0.57 -8.81 12.03
CA ASN A 63 -0.20 -8.52 13.23
C ASN A 63 -1.47 -9.36 13.29
N ALA A 64 -1.65 -10.11 14.38
CA ALA A 64 -2.83 -10.93 14.62
C ALA A 64 -4.13 -10.11 14.57
N LEU A 65 -4.14 -8.87 15.08
CA LEU A 65 -5.30 -7.97 15.04
C LEU A 65 -5.77 -7.65 13.61
N LEU A 66 -4.83 -7.52 12.66
CA LEU A 66 -5.14 -7.24 11.26
C LEU A 66 -5.65 -8.48 10.53
N GLN A 67 -5.19 -9.67 10.93
CA GLN A 67 -5.69 -10.93 10.39
C GLN A 67 -7.09 -11.26 10.93
N SER A 68 -7.30 -11.08 12.24
CA SER A 68 -8.58 -11.32 12.88
C SER A 68 -9.68 -10.39 12.36
N ALA A 69 -9.32 -9.17 11.93
CA ALA A 69 -10.26 -8.21 11.35
C ALA A 69 -11.08 -8.79 10.19
N LEU A 70 -10.51 -9.72 9.41
CA LEU A 70 -11.20 -10.38 8.28
C LEU A 70 -12.33 -11.33 8.71
N SER A 71 -12.38 -11.73 9.97
CA SER A 71 -13.38 -12.66 10.52
C SER A 71 -14.27 -12.01 11.56
N VAL A 72 -14.26 -10.67 11.65
CA VAL A 72 -15.06 -9.91 12.62
C VAL A 72 -16.50 -9.75 12.12
N HIS A 73 -17.46 -9.92 13.04
CA HIS A 73 -18.88 -9.68 12.80
C HIS A 73 -19.15 -8.21 12.42
N PRO A 74 -20.11 -7.91 11.52
CA PRO A 74 -20.44 -6.55 11.08
C PRO A 74 -20.64 -5.54 12.21
N ASP A 75 -21.18 -5.97 13.35
CA ASP A 75 -21.45 -5.13 14.53
C ASP A 75 -20.18 -4.62 15.24
N LYS A 76 -19.02 -5.24 14.97
CA LYS A 76 -17.71 -4.89 15.56
C LYS A 76 -16.72 -4.34 14.53
N VAL A 77 -17.15 -4.16 13.28
CA VAL A 77 -16.29 -3.68 12.18
C VAL A 77 -15.80 -2.26 12.45
N GLU A 78 -16.66 -1.34 12.87
CA GLU A 78 -16.28 0.07 13.13
C GLU A 78 -15.18 0.17 14.18
N LYS A 79 -15.33 -0.52 15.31
CA LYS A 79 -14.31 -0.59 16.37
C LYS A 79 -13.00 -1.19 15.88
N THR A 80 -13.06 -2.22 15.05
CA THR A 80 -11.87 -2.85 14.46
C THR A 80 -11.15 -1.89 13.50
N ILE A 81 -11.89 -1.06 12.76
CA ILE A 81 -11.31 -0.04 11.87
C ILE A 81 -10.61 1.04 12.70
N GLU A 82 -11.23 1.51 13.78
CA GLU A 82 -10.61 2.45 14.73
C GLU A 82 -9.31 1.89 15.31
N ASP A 83 -9.33 0.63 15.79
CA ASP A 83 -8.16 -0.06 16.30
C ASP A 83 -7.04 -0.19 15.24
N ILE A 84 -7.40 -0.47 13.98
CA ILE A 84 -6.44 -0.54 12.86
C ILE A 84 -5.84 0.83 12.55
N MET A 85 -6.66 1.88 12.54
CA MET A 85 -6.20 3.26 12.31
C MET A 85 -5.28 3.72 13.44
N ALA A 86 -5.64 3.44 14.69
CA ALA A 86 -4.82 3.74 15.86
C ALA A 86 -3.50 2.94 15.85
N LEU A 87 -3.55 1.64 15.59
CA LEU A 87 -2.37 0.76 15.56
C LEU A 87 -1.40 1.15 14.44
N LYS A 88 -1.91 1.59 13.28
CA LYS A 88 -1.06 2.08 12.19
C LYS A 88 -0.73 3.57 12.28
N LYS A 89 -1.15 4.25 13.36
CA LYS A 89 -0.98 5.70 13.57
C LYS A 89 -1.43 6.50 12.35
N ILE A 90 -2.53 6.08 11.74
CA ILE A 90 -3.10 6.73 10.57
C ILE A 90 -4.05 7.80 11.08
N ASN A 91 -3.78 9.04 10.71
CA ASN A 91 -4.69 10.13 11.02
C ASN A 91 -5.95 10.00 10.12
N PRO A 92 -7.15 9.82 10.71
CA PRO A 92 -8.40 9.66 9.99
C PRO A 92 -8.77 10.89 9.16
N ASP A 93 -8.42 12.10 9.63
CA ASP A 93 -8.70 13.37 8.93
C ASP A 93 -7.91 13.50 7.63
N THR A 94 -6.73 12.88 7.59
CA THR A 94 -5.86 12.92 6.41
C THR A 94 -6.31 11.93 5.34
N ASN A 95 -7.06 10.88 5.69
CA ASN A 95 -7.48 9.82 4.78
C ASN A 95 -8.87 9.23 5.15
N PRO A 96 -9.96 10.01 5.11
CA PRO A 96 -11.30 9.50 5.42
C PRO A 96 -11.73 8.36 4.48
N GLN A 97 -11.19 8.34 3.26
CA GLN A 97 -11.41 7.27 2.28
C GLN A 97 -10.84 5.91 2.71
N LEU A 98 -9.86 5.88 3.61
CA LEU A 98 -9.28 4.64 4.11
C LEU A 98 -10.29 3.87 4.97
N GLY A 99 -11.00 4.56 5.87
CA GLY A 99 -12.03 3.96 6.72
C GLY A 99 -13.15 3.34 5.88
N ILE A 100 -13.68 4.11 4.92
CA ILE A 100 -14.74 3.65 4.00
C ILE A 100 -14.29 2.42 3.19
N SER A 101 -13.02 2.40 2.74
CA SER A 101 -12.48 1.27 1.97
C SER A 101 -12.28 0.02 2.83
N LEU A 102 -11.88 0.20 4.09
CA LEU A 102 -11.76 -0.90 5.05
C LEU A 102 -13.14 -1.47 5.38
N GLN A 103 -14.12 -0.60 5.67
CA GLN A 103 -15.49 -1.00 5.96
C GLN A 103 -16.10 -1.79 4.81
N ALA A 104 -15.97 -1.30 3.58
CA ALA A 104 -16.41 -2.02 2.38
C ALA A 104 -15.66 -3.35 2.16
N SER A 105 -14.47 -3.53 2.75
CA SER A 105 -13.71 -4.78 2.65
C SER A 105 -14.01 -5.80 3.74
N LEU A 106 -14.51 -5.34 4.89
CA LEU A 106 -14.85 -6.18 6.04
C LEU A 106 -16.33 -6.56 6.08
N LEU A 107 -17.19 -5.82 5.36
CA LEU A 107 -18.63 -6.09 5.23
C LEU A 107 -19.01 -6.92 4.00
N ASN A 108 -18.02 -7.44 3.26
CA ASN A 108 -18.22 -8.16 2.00
C ASN A 108 -18.23 -9.68 2.17
#